data_AF-A0AAC9LKA3-F1
#
_entry.id   AF-A0AAC9LKA3-F1
#
_cell.length_a   1.000
_cell.length_b   1.000
_cell.length_c   1.000
_cell.angle_alpha   90.00
_cell.angle_beta   90.00
_cell.angle_gamma   90.00
#
_symmetry.space_group_name_H-M   'P 1'
#
loop_
_entity.id
_entity.type
_entity.pdbx_description
1 polymer ?
#
loop_
_entity_poly.entity_id
_entity_poly.type
_entity_poly.pdbx_seq_one_letter_code
_entity_poly.pdbx_strand_id
1 'polypeptide(L)'
;MGDSYQVDPELLPQAIADLIEARSQLRDLRQKAQELARNRPGRGADQVSLNSGTELSRVAGDASSGSLIHTVNMYEEAIDATLENFRQMLASYLELEDVNQIPDFEGEPTPYSSSPSYAEQERARQGYHHGNGNIAV
;
A
#
# COMPACT_ATOMS: atom_id res chain seq x y z
N MET A 1 -12.70 -14.90 -8.80
CA MET A 1 -11.27 -14.85 -9.16
C MET A 1 -10.70 -13.67 -8.40
N GLY A 2 -10.17 -13.92 -7.20
CA GLY A 2 -9.53 -12.89 -6.39
C GLY A 2 -8.06 -12.90 -6.76
N ASP A 3 -7.71 -12.13 -7.78
CA ASP A 3 -6.30 -11.85 -8.07
C ASP A 3 -5.87 -10.81 -7.02
N SER A 4 -5.43 -11.30 -5.86
CA SER A 4 -4.90 -10.43 -4.83
C SER A 4 -3.56 -9.91 -5.33
N TYR A 5 -3.60 -8.76 -6.01
CA TYR A 5 -2.42 -7.97 -6.32
C TYR A 5 -1.75 -7.62 -5.00
N GLN A 6 -0.77 -8.43 -4.61
CA GLN A 6 0.07 -8.18 -3.46
C GLN A 6 1.12 -7.16 -3.93
N VAL A 7 0.75 -5.88 -3.85
CA VAL A 7 1.64 -4.77 -4.22
C VAL A 7 2.67 -4.63 -3.09
N ASP A 8 3.93 -4.49 -3.49
CA ASP A 8 5.03 -4.20 -2.58
C ASP A 8 4.71 -2.92 -1.77
N PRO A 9 4.66 -2.99 -0.43
CA PRO A 9 4.28 -1.87 0.41
C PRO A 9 5.17 -0.64 0.23
N GLU A 10 6.45 -0.85 -0.08
CA GLU A 10 7.42 0.22 -0.29
C GLU A 10 7.15 1.01 -1.59
N LEU A 11 6.51 0.36 -2.57
CA LEU A 11 6.16 0.97 -3.85
C LEU A 11 4.77 1.62 -3.85
N LEU A 12 3.93 1.33 -2.84
CA LEU A 12 2.56 1.89 -2.75
C LEU A 12 2.51 3.42 -2.77
N PRO A 13 3.38 4.17 -2.07
CA PRO A 13 3.35 5.64 -2.11
C PRO A 13 3.59 6.18 -3.52
N GLN A 14 4.55 5.60 -4.25
CA GLN A 14 4.83 6.00 -5.63
C GLN A 14 3.67 5.64 -6.55
N ALA A 15 3.12 4.43 -6.43
CA ALA A 15 1.99 4.00 -7.24
C ALA A 15 0.74 4.89 -7.01
N ILE A 16 0.50 5.34 -5.78
CA ILE A 16 -0.55 6.32 -5.46
C ILE A 16 -0.27 7.66 -6.15
N ALA A 17 0.97 8.15 -6.10
CA ALA A 17 1.34 9.40 -6.77
C ALA A 17 1.13 9.32 -8.28
N ASP A 18 1.56 8.23 -8.91
CA ASP A 18 1.40 7.99 -10.35
C ASP A 18 -0.08 7.92 -10.75
N LEU A 19 -0.93 7.27 -9.94
CA LEU A 19 -2.37 7.22 -10.17
C LEU A 19 -3.05 8.58 -10.01
N ILE A 20 -2.59 9.42 -9.08
CA ILE A 20 -3.08 10.81 -8.94
C ILE A 20 -2.72 11.62 -10.19
N GLU A 21 -1.50 11.46 -10.71
CA GLU A 21 -1.08 12.14 -11.94
C GLU A 21 -1.90 11.66 -13.14
N ALA A 22 -2.04 10.34 -13.31
CA ALA A 22 -2.85 9.75 -14.38
C ALA A 22 -4.30 10.24 -14.34
N ARG A 23 -4.89 10.35 -13.14
CA ARG A 23 -6.22 10.94 -12.95
C ARG A 23 -6.27 12.41 -13.40
N SER A 24 -5.25 13.20 -13.09
CA SER A 24 -5.16 14.59 -13.56
C SER A 24 -5.12 14.65 -15.09
N GLN A 25 -4.31 13.82 -15.72
CA GLN A 25 -4.21 13.76 -17.19
C GLN A 25 -5.53 13.32 -17.84
N LEU A 26 -6.28 12.40 -17.22
CA LEU A 26 -7.62 12.02 -17.69
C LEU A 26 -8.61 13.18 -17.61
N ARG A 27 -8.53 14.04 -16.59
CA ARG A 27 -9.40 15.22 -16.49
C ARG A 27 -9.12 16.22 -17.61
N ASP A 28 -7.85 16.41 -17.96
CA ASP A 28 -7.47 17.24 -19.10
C ASP A 28 -7.98 16.64 -20.42
N LEU A 29 -7.89 15.31 -20.57
CA LEU A 29 -8.43 14.61 -21.74
C LEU A 29 -9.95 14.75 -21.82
N ARG A 30 -10.65 14.64 -20.68
CA ARG A 30 -12.10 14.84 -20.61
C ARG A 30 -12.49 16.24 -21.06
N GLN A 31 -11.74 17.27 -20.63
CA GLN A 31 -12.00 18.64 -21.05
C GLN A 31 -11.82 18.80 -22.57
N LYS A 32 -10.74 18.27 -23.14
CA LYS A 32 -10.52 18.29 -24.60
C LYS A 32 -11.62 17.55 -25.36
N ALA A 33 -12.09 16.41 -24.84
CA ALA A 33 -13.19 15.66 -25.42
C ALA A 33 -14.51 16.46 -25.40
N GLN A 34 -14.79 17.17 -24.29
CA GLN A 34 -15.93 18.08 -24.19
C GLN A 34 -15.83 19.25 -25.18
N GLU A 35 -14.64 19.82 -25.35
CA GLU A 35 -14.39 20.88 -26.33
C GLU A 35 -14.64 20.38 -27.75
N LEU A 36 -14.16 19.19 -28.10
CA LEU A 36 -14.37 18.58 -29.41
C LEU A 36 -15.85 18.25 -29.67
N ALA A 37 -16.56 17.79 -28.65
CA ALA A 37 -17.99 17.51 -28.73
C ALA A 37 -18.81 18.80 -28.97
N ARG A 38 -18.45 19.90 -28.31
CA ARG A 38 -19.12 21.21 -28.43
C ARG A 38 -18.76 21.93 -29.72
N ASN A 39 -17.48 21.92 -30.10
CA ASN A 39 -16.96 22.62 -31.26
C ASN A 39 -16.93 21.68 -32.47
N ARG A 40 -18.12 21.37 -32.99
CA ARG A 40 -18.30 20.49 -34.14
C ARG A 40 -17.36 20.90 -35.29
N PRO A 41 -16.41 20.03 -35.69
CA PRO A 41 -15.52 20.33 -36.81
C PRO A 41 -16.33 20.39 -38.11
N GLY A 42 -16.29 21.53 -38.80
CA GLY A 42 -17.03 21.71 -40.04
C GLY A 42 -16.84 23.11 -40.60
N ARG A 43 -15.82 23.29 -41.44
CA ARG A 43 -15.63 24.53 -42.21
C ARG A 43 -16.34 24.51 -43.57
N GLY A 44 -16.83 23.34 -44.01
CA GLY A 44 -17.54 23.15 -45.27
C GLY A 44 -19.05 23.12 -45.10
N ALA A 45 -19.77 23.65 -46.09
CA ALA A 45 -21.24 23.60 -46.15
C ALA A 45 -21.78 22.35 -46.89
N ASP A 46 -20.89 21.46 -47.36
CA ASP A 46 -21.30 20.23 -48.02
C ASP A 46 -21.79 19.16 -47.02
N GLN A 47 -22.57 18.22 -47.53
CA GLN A 47 -23.19 17.18 -46.71
C GLN A 47 -22.14 16.27 -46.04
N VAL A 48 -20.98 16.09 -46.66
CA VAL A 48 -19.89 15.26 -46.14
C VAL A 48 -19.24 15.92 -44.93
N SER A 49 -18.87 17.21 -45.03
CA SER A 49 -18.28 17.98 -43.92
C SER A 49 -19.24 18.05 -42.73
N LEU A 50 -20.52 18.26 -43.00
CA LEU A 50 -21.55 18.21 -41.97
C LEU A 50 -21.58 16.83 -41.31
N ASN A 51 -21.71 15.75 -42.08
CA ASN A 51 -21.76 14.40 -41.53
C ASN A 51 -20.51 14.06 -40.70
N SER A 52 -19.31 14.37 -41.20
CA SER A 52 -18.06 14.17 -40.47
C SER A 52 -18.03 14.93 -39.14
N GLY A 53 -18.52 16.18 -39.12
CA GLY A 53 -18.66 16.94 -37.88
C GLY A 53 -19.62 16.28 -36.88
N THR A 54 -20.74 15.73 -37.35
CA THR A 54 -21.69 15.01 -36.48
C THR A 54 -21.01 13.80 -35.85
N GLU A 55 -20.36 12.97 -36.66
CA GLU A 55 -19.73 11.74 -36.20
C GLU A 55 -18.56 12.03 -35.23
N LEU A 56 -17.75 13.06 -35.51
CA LEU A 56 -16.68 13.46 -34.60
C LEU A 56 -17.22 13.97 -33.26
N SER A 57 -18.27 14.78 -33.27
CA SER A 57 -18.93 15.25 -32.04
C SER A 57 -19.50 14.08 -31.24
N ARG A 58 -20.09 13.08 -31.92
CA ARG A 58 -20.63 11.86 -31.31
C ARG A 58 -19.54 10.99 -30.69
N VAL A 59 -18.48 10.68 -31.44
CA VAL A 59 -17.33 9.93 -30.93
C VAL A 59 -16.69 10.66 -29.75
N ALA A 60 -16.65 11.98 -29.76
CA ALA A 60 -16.10 12.75 -28.66
C ALA A 60 -16.97 12.69 -27.39
N GLY A 61 -18.29 12.92 -27.50
CA GLY A 61 -19.10 13.25 -26.32
C GLY A 61 -20.47 12.59 -26.16
N ASP A 62 -20.83 11.62 -26.99
CA ASP A 62 -22.05 10.84 -26.76
C ASP A 62 -21.96 10.11 -25.39
N ALA A 63 -23.07 9.97 -24.68
CA ALA A 63 -23.07 9.23 -23.40
C ALA A 63 -23.05 7.70 -23.62
N SER A 64 -23.30 7.25 -24.85
CA SER A 64 -23.26 5.83 -25.22
C SER A 64 -21.87 5.23 -25.12
N SER A 65 -21.81 3.91 -24.88
CA SER A 65 -20.57 3.13 -24.93
C SER A 65 -19.83 3.35 -26.25
N GLY A 66 -18.52 3.61 -26.17
CA GLY A 66 -17.66 3.83 -27.34
C GLY A 66 -17.32 5.29 -27.64
N SER A 67 -17.86 6.25 -26.89
CA SER A 67 -17.38 7.64 -26.94
C SER A 67 -16.15 7.84 -26.06
N LEU A 68 -15.39 8.90 -26.36
CA LEU A 68 -14.23 9.30 -25.59
C LEU A 68 -14.61 9.75 -24.18
N ILE A 69 -15.64 10.59 -24.02
CA ILE A 69 -16.10 11.03 -22.69
C ILE A 69 -16.54 9.83 -21.83
N HIS A 70 -17.32 8.90 -22.40
CA HIS A 70 -17.76 7.72 -21.67
C HIS A 70 -16.55 6.89 -21.17
N THR A 71 -15.60 6.65 -22.07
CA THR A 71 -14.38 5.89 -21.75
C THR A 71 -13.54 6.58 -20.68
N VAL A 72 -13.37 7.90 -20.77
CA VAL A 72 -12.62 8.67 -19.77
C VAL A 72 -13.28 8.63 -18.40
N ASN A 73 -14.61 8.71 -18.32
CA ASN A 73 -15.33 8.60 -17.05
C ASN A 73 -15.14 7.22 -16.42
N MET A 74 -15.22 6.14 -17.22
CA MET A 74 -14.98 4.78 -16.75
C MET A 74 -13.55 4.60 -16.20
N TYR A 75 -12.55 5.19 -16.86
CA TYR A 75 -11.18 5.17 -16.35
C TYR A 75 -11.01 6.01 -15.08
N GLU A 76 -11.65 7.18 -14.98
CA GLU A 76 -11.61 8.00 -13.76
C GLU A 76 -12.21 7.23 -12.57
N GLU A 77 -13.35 6.55 -12.75
CA GLU A 77 -13.96 5.68 -11.74
C GLU A 77 -13.05 4.51 -11.34
N ALA A 78 -12.43 3.85 -12.32
CA ALA A 78 -11.51 2.73 -12.04
C ALA A 78 -10.25 3.19 -11.28
N ILE A 79 -9.68 4.34 -11.63
CA ILE A 79 -8.54 4.91 -10.91
C ILE A 79 -8.93 5.32 -9.50
N ASP A 80 -10.10 5.95 -9.31
CA ASP A 80 -10.57 6.33 -7.99
C ASP A 80 -10.79 5.11 -7.07
N ALA A 81 -11.36 4.03 -7.60
CA ALA A 81 -11.49 2.77 -6.87
C ALA A 81 -10.12 2.15 -6.51
N THR A 82 -9.15 2.24 -7.43
CA THR A 82 -7.79 1.71 -7.21
C THR A 82 -7.02 2.53 -6.17
N LEU A 83 -7.13 3.86 -6.23
CA LEU A 83 -6.53 4.77 -5.25
C LEU A 83 -7.06 4.51 -3.84
N GLU A 84 -8.37 4.29 -3.70
CA GLU A 84 -8.97 3.96 -2.42
C GLU A 84 -8.41 2.65 -1.86
N ASN A 85 -8.32 1.62 -2.70
CA ASN A 85 -7.73 0.33 -2.30
C ASN A 85 -6.26 0.48 -1.87
N PHE A 86 -5.44 1.19 -2.65
CA PHE A 86 -4.02 1.37 -2.33
C PHE A 86 -3.81 2.17 -1.04
N ARG A 87 -4.68 3.15 -0.75
CA ARG A 87 -4.65 3.88 0.53
C ARG A 87 -5.00 2.99 1.71
N GLN A 88 -6.01 2.12 1.57
CA GLN A 88 -6.38 1.16 2.61
C GLN A 88 -5.27 0.14 2.86
N MET A 89 -4.62 -0.35 1.79
CA MET A 89 -3.46 -1.22 1.90
C MET A 89 -2.31 -0.53 2.64
N LEU A 90 -1.95 0.69 2.24
CA LEU A 90 -0.86 1.44 2.89
C LEU A 90 -1.16 1.68 4.37
N ALA A 91 -2.40 2.06 4.72
CA ALA A 91 -2.80 2.24 6.12
C ALA A 91 -2.68 0.93 6.93
N SER A 92 -3.10 -0.19 6.33
CA SER A 92 -3.01 -1.51 6.97
C SER A 92 -1.55 -1.93 7.18
N TYR A 93 -0.65 -1.63 6.23
CA TYR A 93 0.77 -1.90 6.37
C TYR A 93 1.43 -1.06 7.46
N LEU A 94 1.13 0.24 7.53
CA LEU A 94 1.66 1.13 8.58
C LEU A 94 1.17 0.72 9.98
N GLU A 95 -0.10 0.32 10.12
CA GLU A 95 -0.63 -0.19 11.39
C GLU A 95 0.07 -1.49 11.82
N LEU A 96 0.29 -2.42 10.88
CA LEU A 96 1.05 -3.65 11.16
C LEU A 96 2.50 -3.36 11.55
N GLU A 97 3.14 -2.35 10.95
CA GLU A 97 4.48 -1.92 11.31
C GLU A 97 4.50 -1.36 12.74
N ASP A 98 3.59 -0.44 13.07
CA ASP A 98 3.46 0.14 14.42
C ASP A 98 3.22 -0.90 15.51
N VAL A 99 2.37 -1.90 15.26
CA VAL A 99 2.10 -2.99 16.22
C VAL A 99 3.31 -3.92 16.41
N ASN A 100 4.17 -4.06 15.41
CA ASN A 100 5.35 -4.92 15.45
C ASN A 100 6.63 -4.20 15.93
N GLN A 101 6.56 -2.93 16.31
CA GLN A 101 7.69 -2.24 16.92
C GLN A 101 8.00 -2.87 18.29
N ILE A 102 9.20 -3.46 18.42
CA ILE A 102 9.72 -3.93 19.71
C ILE A 102 9.90 -2.69 20.58
N PRO A 103 9.30 -2.60 21.77
CA PRO A 103 9.50 -1.46 22.64
C PRO A 103 10.99 -1.32 22.96
N ASP A 104 11.51 -0.09 22.86
CA ASP A 104 12.87 0.23 23.29
C ASP A 104 13.01 -0.19 24.76
N PHE A 105 13.75 -1.28 24.96
CA PHE A 105 13.99 -1.79 26.30
C PHE A 105 15.09 -0.94 26.94
N GLU A 106 14.68 0.14 27.62
CA GLU A 106 15.51 0.86 28.60
C GLU A 106 15.62 0.05 29.90
N GLY A 107 16.11 -1.18 29.83
CA GLY A 107 16.50 -1.91 31.03
C GLY A 107 17.96 -1.60 31.35
N GLU A 108 18.25 -1.16 32.57
CA GLU A 108 19.61 -1.24 33.09
C GLU A 108 20.11 -2.68 32.89
N PRO A 109 21.30 -2.91 32.31
CA PRO A 109 21.83 -4.25 32.15
C PRO A 109 21.95 -4.86 33.54
N THR A 110 21.06 -5.80 33.86
CA THR A 110 21.16 -6.55 35.11
C THR A 110 22.51 -7.25 35.11
N PRO A 111 23.39 -7.02 36.10
CA PRO A 111 24.65 -7.73 36.15
C PRO A 111 24.32 -9.22 36.20
N TYR A 112 24.78 -9.95 35.19
CA TYR A 112 24.69 -11.41 35.18
C TYR A 112 25.41 -11.92 36.43
N SER A 113 24.64 -12.29 37.46
CA SER A 113 25.14 -13.19 38.49
C SER A 113 25.19 -14.55 37.83
N SER A 114 26.39 -14.99 37.45
CA SER A 114 26.58 -16.37 37.02
C SER A 114 26.11 -17.28 38.15
N SER A 115 25.03 -18.02 37.91
CA SER A 115 24.61 -19.10 38.79
C SER A 115 25.82 -20.01 39.03
N PRO A 116 26.07 -20.46 40.28
CA PRO A 116 27.21 -21.29 40.59
C PRO A 116 27.21 -22.52 39.69
N SER A 117 28.38 -22.78 39.11
CA SER A 117 28.58 -23.91 38.21
C SER A 117 28.29 -25.22 38.93
N TYR A 118 27.94 -26.28 38.18
CA TYR A 118 27.70 -27.61 38.75
C TYR A 118 28.87 -28.07 39.64
N ALA A 119 30.11 -27.77 39.23
CA ALA A 119 31.32 -28.08 40.00
C ALA A 119 31.42 -27.31 41.33
N GLU A 120 30.94 -26.07 41.40
CA GLU A 120 30.89 -25.29 42.65
C GLU A 120 29.80 -25.80 43.59
N GLN A 121 28.67 -26.24 43.04
CA GLN A 121 27.58 -26.86 43.81
C GLN A 121 28.03 -28.18 44.45
N GLU A 122 28.83 -29.00 43.75
CA GLU A 122 29.36 -30.24 44.32
C GLU A 122 30.40 -29.99 45.43
N ARG A 123 31.27 -28.99 45.27
CA ARG A 123 32.25 -28.64 46.33
C ARG A 123 31.57 -28.10 47.59
N ALA A 124 30.51 -27.30 47.44
CA ALA A 124 29.74 -26.81 48.57
C ALA A 124 29.08 -27.96 49.36
N ARG A 125 28.62 -29.01 48.68
CA ARG A 125 28.07 -30.22 49.32
C ARG A 125 29.13 -31.06 50.03
N GLN A 126 30.35 -31.12 49.48
CA GLN A 126 31.46 -31.88 50.08
C GLN A 126 32.12 -31.14 51.26
N GLY A 127 32.03 -29.81 51.33
CA GLY A 127 32.57 -29.01 52.43
C GLY A 127 31.83 -29.14 53.77
N TYR A 128 30.61 -29.71 53.80
CA TYR A 128 29.82 -29.94 55.02
C TYR A 128 30.14 -31.27 55.73
N HIS A 129 31.25 -31.92 55.41
CA HIS A 129 31.74 -33.08 56.15
C HIS A 129 33.09 -32.81 56.80
N HIS A 130 33.04 -32.06 57.90
CA HIS A 130 34.11 -32.10 58.91
C HIS A 130 33.54 -32.21 60.32
N GLY A 131 33.69 -33.42 60.87
CA GLY A 131 34.10 -33.63 62.25
C GLY A 131 33.05 -33.44 63.35
N ASN A 132 32.59 -34.55 63.92
CA ASN A 132 32.64 -34.67 65.37
C ASN A 132 33.02 -36.10 65.76
N GLY A 133 34.25 -36.25 66.28
CA GLY A 133 34.71 -37.49 66.90
C GLY A 133 34.16 -37.61 68.33
N ASN A 134 33.86 -38.83 68.77
CA ASN A 134 34.63 -39.58 69.78
C ASN A 134 33.79 -40.69 70.46
N ILE A 135 34.36 -41.90 70.45
CA ILE A 135 34.56 -42.89 71.54
C ILE A 135 33.39 -43.23 72.48
N ALA A 136 33.02 -44.52 72.56
CA ALA A 136 32.86 -45.25 73.84
C ALA A 136 32.73 -46.78 73.67
N VAL A 137 33.71 -47.47 74.27
CA VAL A 137 33.75 -48.82 74.90
C VAL A 137 33.22 -50.04 74.14
#